data_AF-A0A1F8PM11-F1
#
_entry.id   AF-A0A1F8PM11-F1
#
_cell.length_a   1.000
_cell.length_b   1.000
_cell.length_c   1.000
_cell.angle_alpha   90.00
_cell.angle_beta   90.00
_cell.angle_gamma   90.00
#
_symmetry.space_group_name_H-M   'P 1'
#
loop_
_entity.id
_entity.type
_entity.pdbx_description
1 polymer ?
#
loop_
_entity_poly.entity_id
_entity_poly.type
_entity_poly.pdbx_seq_one_letter_code
_entity_poly.pdbx_strand_id
1 'polypeptide(L)' 'MQGLTGILMWSVQRWPEIAGWFGGLKGLAPIHTLIAWIFATFILGHVYLTTTGASPLESIRGMVTGYENVEVHD' A
#
# COMPACT_ATOMS: atom_id res chain seq x y z
N MET A 1 3.19 6.11 4.58
CA MET A 1 2.41 6.24 5.84
C MET A 1 2.34 4.94 6.63
N GLN A 2 1.97 3.81 6.04
CA GLN A 2 1.87 2.53 6.75
C GLN A 2 3.15 2.08 7.48
N GLY A 3 4.31 2.15 6.80
CA GLY A 3 5.59 1.82 7.43
C GLY A 3 5.98 2.78 8.56
N LEU A 4 5.67 4.08 8.42
CA LEU A 4 5.96 5.09 9.43
C LEU A 4 5.16 4.84 10.72
N THR A 5 3.86 4.60 10.62
CA THR A 5 3.02 4.32 11.80
C THR A 5 3.38 2.99 12.46
N GLY A 6 3.84 1.99 11.70
CA GLY A 6 4.36 0.74 12.24
C GLY A 6 5.66 0.93 13.05
N ILE A 7 6.60 1.71 12.53
CA ILE A 7 7.85 2.05 13.25
C ILE A 7 7.53 2.84 14.54
N LEU A 8 6.57 3.77 14.50
CA LEU A 8 6.14 4.52 15.68
C LEU A 8 5.45 3.64 16.73
N MET A 9 4.70 2.62 16.33
CA MET A 9 4.12 1.66 17.29
C MET A 9 5.20 0.79 17.93
N TRP A 10 6.21 0.35 17.18
CA TRP A 10 7.36 -0.37 17.72
C TRP A 10 8.17 0.49 18.71
N SER A 11 8.33 1.79 18.42
CA SER A 11 9.08 2.69 19.29
C SER A 11 8.41 2.91 20.65
N VAL A 12 7.10 2.66 20.81
CA VAL A 12 6.41 2.70 22.12
C VAL A 12 7.11 1.80 23.14
N GLN A 13 7.60 0.63 22.72
CA GLN A 13 8.27 -0.32 23.62
C GLN A 13 9.70 0.13 23.96
N ARG A 14 10.37 0.86 23.06
CA ARG A 14 11.77 1.25 23.21
C ARG A 14 11.92 2.60 23.92
N TRP A 15 11.07 3.57 23.59
CA TRP A 15 11.10 4.96 24.06
C TRP A 15 9.68 5.48 24.35
N PRO A 16 9.09 5.11 25.50
CA PRO A 16 7.70 5.40 25.81
C PRO A 16 7.38 6.90 25.92
N GLU A 17 8.33 7.74 26.35
CA GLU A 17 8.13 9.18 26.45
C GLU A 17 7.92 9.85 25.09
N ILE A 18 8.72 9.46 24.09
CA ILE A 18 8.63 9.99 22.72
C ILE A 18 7.31 9.54 22.09
N ALA A 19 6.92 8.28 22.31
CA ALA A 19 5.65 7.76 21.79
C ALA A 19 4.42 8.41 22.45
N GLY A 20 4.54 8.86 23.70
CA GLY A 20 3.51 9.60 24.42
C GLY A 20 3.11 10.90 23.72
N TRP A 21 4.07 11.61 23.11
CA TRP A 21 3.79 12.84 22.34
C TRP A 21 2.91 12.60 21.11
N PHE A 22 2.87 11.37 20.60
CA PHE A 22 2.04 10.96 19.46
C PHE A 22 0.75 10.24 19.90
N GLY A 23 0.34 10.35 21.17
CA GLY A 23 -0.88 9.73 21.69
C GLY A 23 -0.75 8.24 22.03
N GLY A 24 0.47 7.69 21.98
CA GLY A 24 0.77 6.30 22.30
C GLY A 24 -0.02 5.29 21.45
N LEU A 25 -0.16 4.05 21.94
CA LEU A 25 -0.88 2.99 21.21
C LEU A 25 -2.37 3.31 21.01
N LYS A 26 -3.00 4.06 21.93
CA LYS A 26 -4.42 4.43 21.81
C LYS A 26 -4.70 5.28 20.57
N GLY A 27 -3.75 6.12 20.16
CA GLY A 27 -3.84 6.90 18.91
C GLY A 27 -3.25 6.19 17.70
N LEU A 28 -2.04 5.63 17.84
CA LEU A 28 -1.31 5.04 16.72
C LEU A 28 -1.96 3.77 16.16
N ALA A 29 -2.51 2.90 17.01
CA ALA A 29 -3.10 1.63 16.58
C ALA A 29 -4.33 1.78 15.66
N PRO A 30 -5.35 2.61 15.97
CA PRO A 30 -6.48 2.81 15.06
C PRO A 30 -6.05 3.49 13.75
N ILE A 31 -5.10 4.44 13.79
CA ILE A 31 -4.58 5.10 12.58
C ILE A 31 -3.84 4.10 11.68
N HIS A 32 -2.94 3.29 12.24
CA HIS A 32 -2.23 2.25 11.49
C HIS A 32 -3.19 1.23 10.87
N THR A 33 -4.22 0.82 11.63
CA THR A 33 -5.24 -0.11 11.14
C THR A 33 -6.05 0.50 9.99
N LEU A 34 -6.47 1.76 10.09
CA LEU A 34 -7.21 2.43 9.02
C LEU A 34 -6.39 2.55 7.74
N ILE A 35 -5.11 2.94 7.86
CA ILE A 35 -4.21 3.04 6.70
C ILE A 35 -3.98 1.66 6.09
N ALA A 36 -3.88 0.60 6.89
CA ALA A 36 -3.77 -0.77 6.40
C ALA A 36 -4.98 -1.17 5.54
N TRP A 37 -6.19 -0.85 6.00
CA TRP A 37 -7.41 -1.13 5.24
C TRP A 37 -7.51 -0.34 3.93
N ILE A 38 -7.14 0.94 3.93
CA ILE A 38 -7.09 1.73 2.71
C ILE A 38 -6.06 1.14 1.73
N PHE A 39 -4.88 0.76 2.23
CA PHE A 39 -3.85 0.14 1.41
C PHE A 39 -4.28 -1.23 0.87
N ALA A 40 -4.98 -2.04 1.66
CA ALA A 40 -5.55 -3.30 1.20
C ALA A 40 -6.58 -3.11 0.09
N THR A 41 -7.52 -2.16 0.27
CA THR A 41 -8.50 -1.81 -0.78
C THR A 41 -7.82 -1.32 -2.05
N PHE A 42 -6.76 -0.51 -1.94
CA PHE A 42 -5.95 -0.11 -3.09
C PHE A 42 -5.32 -1.30 -3.79
N ILE A 43 -4.74 -2.27 -3.08
CA ILE A 43 -4.16 -3.48 -3.69
C ILE A 43 -5.24 -4.27 -4.43
N LEU A 44 -6.42 -4.47 -3.83
CA LEU A 44 -7.52 -5.17 -4.49
C LEU A 44 -7.92 -4.47 -5.80
N GLY A 45 -8.12 -3.15 -5.75
CA GLY A 45 -8.43 -2.35 -6.94
C GLY A 45 -7.31 -2.38 -7.96
N HIS A 46 -6.06 -2.26 -7.54
CA HIS A 46 -4.88 -2.29 -8.41
C HIS A 46 -4.77 -3.61 -9.15
N VAL A 47 -4.83 -4.74 -8.43
CA VAL A 47 -4.80 -6.09 -9.03
C VAL A 47 -5.97 -6.27 -10.00
N TYR A 48 -7.18 -5.85 -9.62
CA TYR A 48 -8.32 -5.88 -10.52
C TYR A 48 -8.07 -5.09 -11.82
N LEU A 49 -7.59 -3.84 -11.71
CA LEU A 49 -7.28 -3.00 -12.87
C LEU A 49 -6.17 -3.57 -13.77
N THR A 50 -5.25 -4.38 -13.23
CA THR A 50 -4.27 -5.09 -14.08
C THR A 50 -4.91 -6.12 -15.01
N THR A 51 -6.17 -6.50 -14.78
CA THR A 51 -6.92 -7.47 -15.58
C THR A 51 -7.90 -6.84 -16.57
N THR A 52 -8.01 -5.51 -16.59
CA THR A 52 -8.98 -4.79 -17.45
C THR A 52 -8.37 -4.26 -18.76
N GLY A 53 -7.21 -4.77 -19.17
CA GLY A 53 -6.57 -4.47 -20.47
C GLY A 53 -7.20 -5.22 -21.65
N ALA A 54 -6.54 -5.24 -22.81
CA ALA A 54 -7.03 -5.94 -24.01
C ALA A 54 -7.17 -7.46 -23.78
N SER A 55 -6.34 -8.00 -22.88
CA SER A 55 -6.56 -9.32 -22.28
C SER A 55 -6.24 -9.28 -20.78
N PRO A 56 -6.79 -10.20 -19.96
CA PRO A 56 -6.62 -10.16 -18.51
C PRO A 56 -5.18 -10.25 -17.99
N LEU A 57 -4.22 -10.69 -18.83
CA LEU A 57 -2.81 -10.85 -18.45
C LEU A 57 -1.89 -9.85 -19.15
N GLU A 58 -2.40 -8.99 -20.01
CA GLU A 58 -1.58 -8.10 -20.83
C GLU A 58 -0.74 -7.15 -19.97
N SER A 59 -1.39 -6.37 -19.10
CA SER A 59 -0.68 -5.41 -18.24
C SER A 59 0.26 -6.12 -17.26
N ILE A 60 -0.13 -7.31 -16.76
CA ILE A 60 0.73 -8.12 -15.88
C ILE A 60 1.98 -8.60 -16.62
N ARG A 61 1.83 -9.07 -17.87
CA ARG A 61 2.97 -9.44 -18.73
C ARG A 61 3.89 -8.24 -18.90
N GLY A 62 3.35 -7.06 -19.22
CA GLY A 62 4.11 -5.82 -19.34
C GLY A 62 4.92 -5.49 -18.08
N MET A 63 4.33 -5.63 -16.89
CA MET A 63 5.05 -5.42 -15.62
C MET A 63 6.20 -6.42 -15.39
N VAL A 64 6.03 -7.68 -15.78
CA VAL A 64 7.03 -8.75 -15.57
C VAL A 64 8.13 -8.71 -16.62
N THR A 65 7.78 -8.51 -17.90
CA THR A 65 8.73 -8.54 -19.02
C THR A 65 9.30 -7.16 -19.36
N GLY A 66 8.67 -6.09 -18.88
CA GLY A 66 9.03 -4.70 -19.23
C GLY A 66 8.69 -4.30 -20.66
N TYR A 67 7.88 -5.10 -21.38
CA TYR A 67 7.56 -4.90 -22.80
C TYR A 67 6.06 -4.99 -23.03
N GLU A 68 5.51 -4.02 -23.75
CA GLU A 68 4.08 -3.90 -24.04
C GLU A 68 3.86 -3.83 -25.56
N ASN A 69 2.78 -4.45 -26.05
CA ASN A 69 2.42 -4.35 -27.46
C ASN A 69 1.58 -3.09 -27.63
N VAL A 70 2.11 -2.08 -28.28
CA VAL A 70 1.41 -0.81 -28.50
C VAL A 70 0.73 -0.84 -29.86
N GLU A 71 -0.56 -0.50 -29.93
CA GLU A 71 -1.23 -0.30 -31.20
C GLU A 71 -0.61 0.88 -31.95
N VAL A 72 -0.21 0.65 -33.20
CA VAL A 72 0.29 1.70 -34.08
C VAL A 72 -0.93 2.34 -34.74
N HIS A 73 -1.20 3.60 -34.40
CA HIS A 73 -2.18 4.42 -35.09
C HIS A 73 -1.48 5.18 -36.23
N ASP A 74 -2.03 5.11 -37.45
CA ASP A 74 -1.60 5.88 -38.62
C ASP A 74 -2.11 7.33 -38.60
#